data_AF-A0A7Y9Y1W1-F1
#
_entry.id   AF-A0A7Y9Y1W1-F1
#
_cell.length_a   1.000
_cell.length_b   1.000
_cell.length_c   1.000
_cell.angle_alpha   90.00
_cell.angle_beta   90.00
_cell.angle_gamma   90.00
#
_symmetry.space_group_name_H-M   'P 1'
#
loop_
_entity.id
_entity.type
_entity.pdbx_description
1 polymer ?
#
loop_
_entity_poly.entity_id
_entity_poly.type
_entity_poly.pdbx_seq_one_letter_code
_entity_poly.pdbx_strand_id
1 'polypeptide(L)'
;MAIPDPAAAEYWLRHVSYYRLSAYWLYFEHPKGTPGPRFKPGTSFDQVTALYDLDRNLRRIVMRGCEHVEVALRGSWAHQLALIGDGHSFLDPSHYKARDAFYKSLGNYILDSRNKVG
;
A
#
# COMPACT_ATOMS: atom_id res chain seq x y z
N MET A 1 12.09 20.41 18.94
CA MET A 1 12.37 18.96 18.90
C MET A 1 13.81 18.77 19.31
N ALA A 2 14.08 17.81 20.19
CA ALA A 2 15.43 17.44 20.60
C ALA A 2 16.09 16.52 19.55
N ILE A 3 17.37 16.74 19.27
CA ILE A 3 18.20 15.89 18.41
C ILE A 3 19.40 15.47 19.24
N PRO A 4 19.30 14.37 20.01
CA PRO A 4 20.35 13.95 20.93
C PRO A 4 21.60 13.43 20.20
N ASP A 5 21.41 12.78 19.04
CA ASP A 5 22.47 12.29 18.17
C ASP A 5 22.35 12.88 16.75
N PRO A 6 23.13 13.93 16.43
CA PRO A 6 23.14 14.52 15.11
C PRO A 6 23.63 13.59 13.99
N ALA A 7 24.55 12.66 14.29
CA ALA A 7 25.09 11.73 13.30
C ALA A 7 24.03 10.69 12.89
N ALA A 8 23.27 10.18 13.86
CA ALA A 8 22.09 9.36 13.58
C ALA A 8 21.04 10.14 12.77
N ALA A 9 20.79 11.40 13.12
CA ALA A 9 19.85 12.24 12.38
C ALA A 9 20.26 12.45 10.92
N GLU A 10 21.54 12.69 10.66
CA GLU A 10 22.09 12.78 9.30
C GLU A 10 21.91 11.46 8.53
N TYR A 11 22.22 10.32 9.16
CA TYR A 11 22.02 9.00 8.57
C TYR A 11 20.56 8.81 8.13
N TRP A 12 19.60 9.10 9.00
CA TRP A 12 18.17 8.99 8.69
C TRP A 12 17.75 9.92 7.56
N LEU A 13 18.16 11.18 7.60
CA LEU A 13 17.83 12.16 6.57
C LEU A 13 18.42 11.79 5.21
N ARG A 14 19.60 11.17 5.19
CA ARG A 14 20.24 10.69 3.95
C ARG A 14 19.52 9.47 3.35
N HIS A 15 19.09 8.51 4.17
CA HIS A 15 18.56 7.22 3.67
C HIS A 15 17.04 7.17 3.56
N VAL A 16 16.31 7.90 4.41
CA VAL A 16 14.84 7.95 4.41
C VAL A 16 14.31 9.22 3.75
N SER A 17 15.14 10.26 3.68
CA SER A 17 14.79 11.60 3.20
C SER A 17 13.93 12.40 4.17
N TYR A 18 14.23 13.71 4.23
CA TYR A 18 13.45 14.70 4.96
C TYR A 18 11.96 14.63 4.58
N TYR A 19 11.64 14.46 3.30
CA TYR A 19 10.25 14.44 2.82
C TYR A 19 9.43 13.33 3.48
N ARG A 20 9.95 12.09 3.53
CA ARG A 20 9.24 10.98 4.17
C ARG A 20 9.10 11.21 5.67
N LEU A 21 10.20 11.55 6.35
CA LEU A 21 10.18 11.81 7.80
C LEU A 21 9.24 12.97 8.16
N SER A 22 9.12 13.97 7.27
CA SER A 22 8.26 15.13 7.50
C SER A 22 6.78 14.84 7.61
N ALA A 23 6.31 13.76 6.98
CA ALA A 23 4.93 13.32 7.14
C ALA A 23 4.66 12.86 8.58
N TYR A 24 5.66 12.27 9.24
CA TYR A 24 5.54 11.76 10.62
C TYR A 24 5.68 12.87 11.67
N TRP A 25 6.27 14.02 11.33
CA TRP A 25 6.28 15.19 12.22
C TRP A 25 4.89 15.71 12.56
N LEU A 26 3.90 15.54 11.66
CA LEU A 26 2.53 16.03 11.88
C LEU A 26 1.89 15.51 13.18
N TYR A 27 2.26 14.30 13.64
CA TYR A 27 1.78 13.75 14.91
C TYR A 27 2.31 14.52 16.15
N PHE A 28 3.52 15.05 16.02
CA PHE A 28 4.24 15.75 17.09
C PHE A 28 4.15 17.27 16.98
N GLU A 29 3.62 17.78 15.87
CA GLU A 29 3.39 19.21 15.68
C GLU A 29 2.12 19.69 16.38
N HIS A 30 2.12 20.98 16.70
CA HIS A 30 0.87 21.68 16.98
C HIS A 30 0.07 21.89 15.69
N PRO A 31 -1.27 22.04 15.76
CA PRO A 31 -2.06 22.44 14.60
C PRO A 31 -1.48 23.69 13.93
N LYS A 32 -1.51 23.73 12.59
CA LYS A 32 -1.04 24.88 11.82
C LYS A 32 -1.76 26.15 12.29
N GLY A 33 -1.00 27.23 12.50
CA GLY A 33 -1.53 28.50 13.00
C GLY A 33 -1.54 28.64 14.52
N THR A 34 -1.11 27.61 15.27
CA THR A 34 -0.88 27.75 16.72
C THR A 34 0.34 28.64 16.95
N PRO A 35 0.22 29.76 17.68
CA PRO A 35 1.37 30.58 18.04
C PRO A 35 2.30 29.82 19.01
N GLY A 36 3.60 29.93 18.78
CA GLY A 36 4.62 29.29 19.61
C GLY A 36 5.46 28.25 18.85
N PRO A 37 6.11 27.31 19.58
CA PRO A 37 6.95 26.28 18.98
C PRO A 37 6.19 25.36 18.03
N ARG A 38 6.81 25.01 16.90
CA ARG A 38 6.26 24.07 15.92
C ARG A 38 5.92 22.69 16.51
N PHE A 39 6.80 22.18 17.39
CA PHE A 39 6.70 20.84 17.96
C PHE A 39 6.25 20.89 19.42
N LYS A 40 5.47 19.88 19.81
CA LYS A 40 5.07 19.65 21.20
C LYS A 40 6.31 19.49 22.10
N PRO A 41 6.26 19.98 23.35
CA PRO A 41 7.34 19.77 24.33
C PRO A 41 7.70 18.28 24.46
N GLY A 42 8.98 17.98 24.62
CA GLY A 42 9.47 16.59 24.76
C GLY A 42 9.59 15.81 23.44
N THR A 43 9.18 16.38 22.30
CA THR A 43 9.38 15.73 20.99
C THR A 43 10.87 15.56 20.69
N SER A 44 11.29 14.34 20.40
CA SER A 44 12.65 14.02 19.94
C SER A 44 12.66 13.44 18.52
N PHE A 45 13.81 13.52 17.85
CA PHE A 45 14.00 12.93 16.53
C PHE A 45 13.86 11.38 16.57
N ASP A 46 14.26 10.75 17.67
CA ASP A 46 14.13 9.31 17.88
C ASP A 46 12.66 8.86 17.92
N GLN A 47 11.77 9.67 18.49
CA GLN A 47 10.33 9.38 18.46
C GLN A 47 9.76 9.40 17.04
N VAL A 48 10.24 10.31 16.20
CA VAL A 48 9.78 10.45 14.81
C VAL A 48 10.26 9.27 13.97
N THR A 49 11.53 8.88 14.12
CA THR A 49 12.11 7.73 13.41
C THR A 49 11.53 6.40 13.90
N ALA A 50 11.26 6.26 15.21
CA ALA A 50 10.56 5.09 15.75
C ALA A 50 9.14 4.94 15.18
N LEU A 51 8.41 6.05 15.00
CA LEU A 51 7.08 6.03 14.37
C LEU A 51 7.17 5.61 12.90
N TYR A 52 8.17 6.12 12.16
CA TYR A 52 8.44 5.68 10.80
C TYR A 52 8.74 4.18 10.71
N ASP A 53 9.61 3.66 11.59
CA ASP A 53 9.97 2.24 11.59
C ASP A 53 8.80 1.34 11.95
N LEU A 54 7.95 1.78 12.89
CA LEU A 54 6.71 1.09 13.21
C LEU A 54 5.81 0.96 11.97
N ASP A 55 5.55 2.06 11.25
CA ASP A 55 4.73 2.03 10.02
C ASP A 55 5.35 1.12 8.95
N ARG A 56 6.67 1.21 8.76
CA ARG A 56 7.39 0.37 7.79
C ARG A 56 7.24 -1.12 8.11
N ASN A 57 7.37 -1.49 9.38
CA ASN A 57 7.23 -2.88 9.83
C ASN A 57 5.78 -3.36 9.73
N LEU A 58 4.82 -2.53 10.14
CA LEU A 58 3.40 -2.83 10.01
C LEU A 58 3.03 -3.10 8.54
N ARG A 59 3.42 -2.19 7.64
CA ARG A 59 3.17 -2.35 6.20
C ARG A 59 3.74 -3.66 5.65
N ARG A 60 4.93 -4.05 6.10
CA ARG A 60 5.56 -5.31 5.67
C ARG A 60 4.73 -6.53 6.09
N ILE A 61 4.26 -6.56 7.34
CA ILE A 61 3.47 -7.69 7.86
C ILE A 61 2.10 -7.74 7.17
N VAL A 62 1.45 -6.59 7.02
CA VAL A 62 0.15 -6.49 6.33
C VAL A 62 0.26 -6.97 4.88
N MET A 63 1.26 -6.49 4.13
CA MET A 63 1.43 -6.91 2.72
C MET A 63 1.70 -8.40 2.59
N ARG A 64 2.52 -8.99 3.48
CA ARG A 64 2.71 -10.44 3.51
C ARG A 64 1.42 -11.20 3.82
N GLY A 65 0.59 -10.69 4.73
CA GLY A 65 -0.71 -11.28 5.01
C GLY A 65 -1.64 -11.24 3.79
N CYS A 66 -1.73 -10.08 3.14
CA CYS A 66 -2.53 -9.89 1.93
C CYS A 66 -2.08 -10.83 0.79
N GLU A 67 -0.77 -11.00 0.59
CA GLU A 67 -0.22 -11.90 -0.42
C GLU A 67 -0.71 -13.35 -0.25
N HIS A 68 -0.67 -13.89 0.97
CA HIS A 68 -1.17 -15.25 1.24
C HIS A 68 -2.67 -15.38 0.98
N VAL A 69 -3.46 -14.39 1.38
CA VAL A 69 -4.92 -14.36 1.15
C VAL A 69 -5.21 -14.29 -0.34
N GLU A 70 -4.48 -13.45 -1.09
CA GLU A 70 -4.64 -13.30 -2.54
C GLU A 70 -4.39 -14.62 -3.28
N VAL A 71 -3.28 -15.30 -2.96
CA VAL A 71 -2.92 -16.58 -3.60
C VAL A 71 -3.97 -17.65 -3.29
N ALA A 72 -4.39 -17.76 -2.03
CA ALA A 72 -5.42 -18.73 -1.62
C ALA A 72 -6.77 -18.46 -2.29
N LEU A 73 -7.19 -17.19 -2.36
CA LEU A 73 -8.44 -16.78 -3.00
C LEU A 73 -8.39 -17.05 -4.51
N ARG A 74 -7.31 -16.66 -5.18
CA ARG A 74 -7.13 -16.90 -6.63
C ARG A 74 -7.16 -18.39 -6.96
N GLY A 75 -6.45 -19.21 -6.18
CA GLY A 75 -6.45 -20.66 -6.36
C GLY A 75 -7.83 -21.28 -6.15
N SER A 76 -8.52 -20.89 -5.07
CA SER A 76 -9.87 -21.36 -4.77
C SER A 76 -10.87 -20.97 -5.87
N TRP A 77 -10.79 -19.72 -6.34
CA TRP A 77 -11.65 -19.22 -7.41
C TRP A 77 -11.40 -19.97 -8.73
N ALA A 78 -10.14 -20.13 -9.14
CA ALA A 78 -9.78 -20.87 -10.35
C ALA A 78 -10.24 -22.32 -10.30
N HIS A 79 -10.08 -22.98 -9.14
CA HIS A 79 -10.55 -24.36 -8.94
C HIS A 79 -12.08 -24.47 -9.06
N GLN A 80 -12.84 -23.58 -8.40
CA GLN A 80 -14.30 -23.60 -8.50
C GLN A 80 -14.78 -23.32 -9.94
N LEU A 81 -14.16 -22.38 -10.65
CA LEU A 81 -14.47 -22.14 -12.06
C LEU A 81 -14.17 -23.35 -12.95
N ALA A 82 -13.06 -24.05 -12.71
CA ALA A 82 -12.71 -25.25 -13.45
C ALA A 82 -13.73 -26.39 -13.25
N LEU A 83 -14.38 -26.46 -12.08
CA LEU A 83 -15.42 -27.45 -11.81
C LEU A 83 -16.78 -27.13 -12.44
N ILE A 84 -17.06 -25.85 -12.74
CA ILE A 84 -18.36 -25.42 -13.27
C ILE A 84 -18.47 -25.66 -14.80
N GLY A 85 -17.36 -25.83 -15.52
CA GLY A 85 -17.44 -26.14 -16.95
C GLY A 85 -16.13 -26.58 -17.60
N ASP A 86 -15.90 -26.16 -18.84
CA ASP A 86 -14.86 -26.65 -19.74
C ASP A 86 -13.50 -25.91 -19.61
N GLY A 87 -13.36 -25.08 -18.58
CA GLY A 87 -12.23 -24.17 -18.43
C GLY A 87 -12.41 -22.80 -19.09
N HIS A 88 -13.46 -22.58 -19.89
CA HIS A 88 -13.84 -21.27 -20.46
C HIS A 88 -15.06 -20.66 -19.79
N SER A 89 -15.56 -21.24 -18.70
CA SER A 89 -16.75 -20.76 -17.99
C SER A 89 -16.63 -19.30 -17.50
N PHE A 90 -15.41 -18.77 -17.35
CA PHE A 90 -15.17 -17.36 -17.04
C PHE A 90 -15.43 -16.41 -18.24
N LEU A 91 -15.52 -16.93 -19.45
CA LEU A 91 -15.88 -16.17 -20.65
C LEU A 91 -17.39 -16.14 -20.90
N ASP A 92 -18.18 -16.92 -20.15
CA ASP A 92 -19.63 -16.93 -20.29
C ASP A 92 -20.26 -15.74 -19.55
N PRO A 93 -20.89 -14.78 -20.26
CA PRO A 93 -21.57 -13.65 -19.64
C PRO A 93 -22.76 -14.06 -18.76
N SER A 94 -23.28 -15.29 -18.90
CA SER A 94 -24.40 -15.81 -18.14
C SER A 94 -24.09 -15.96 -16.65
N HIS A 95 -22.82 -16.18 -16.30
CA HIS A 95 -22.34 -16.35 -14.93
C HIS A 95 -22.21 -15.02 -14.17
N TYR A 96 -22.37 -13.87 -14.82
CA TYR A 96 -22.17 -12.55 -14.24
C TYR A 96 -23.47 -11.77 -14.12
N LYS A 97 -23.75 -11.25 -12.92
CA LYS A 97 -24.93 -10.40 -12.66
C LYS A 97 -24.88 -9.06 -13.42
N ALA A 98 -23.69 -8.51 -13.64
CA ALA A 98 -23.48 -7.22 -14.30
C ALA A 98 -22.77 -7.41 -15.64
N ARG A 99 -23.54 -7.69 -16.70
CA ARG A 99 -23.02 -8.00 -18.04
C ARG A 99 -22.25 -6.85 -18.67
N ASP A 100 -22.66 -5.60 -18.43
CA ASP A 100 -21.97 -4.42 -18.97
C ASP A 100 -20.55 -4.27 -18.40
N ALA A 101 -20.38 -4.56 -17.10
CA ALA A 101 -19.07 -4.55 -16.45
C ALA A 101 -18.18 -5.70 -16.98
N PHE A 102 -18.77 -6.87 -17.24
CA PHE A 102 -18.08 -8.00 -17.85
C PHE A 102 -17.53 -7.64 -19.24
N TYR A 103 -18.35 -7.09 -20.14
CA TYR A 103 -17.91 -6.72 -21.49
C TYR A 103 -16.84 -5.61 -21.47
N LYS A 104 -16.96 -4.64 -20.56
CA LYS A 104 -15.94 -3.60 -20.37
C LYS A 104 -14.59 -4.19 -19.91
N SER A 105 -14.63 -5.12 -18.96
CA SER A 105 -13.44 -5.83 -18.47
C SER A 105 -12.81 -6.70 -19.57
N LEU A 106 -13.62 -7.43 -20.34
CA LEU A 106 -13.16 -8.27 -21.44
C LEU A 106 -12.52 -7.43 -22.56
N GLY A 107 -13.11 -6.28 -22.89
CA GLY A 107 -12.55 -5.33 -23.85
C GLY A 107 -11.17 -4.82 -23.42
N ASN A 108 -11.00 -4.46 -22.15
CA ASN A 108 -9.71 -4.03 -21.61
C ASN A 108 -8.65 -5.15 -21.66
N TYR A 109 -9.05 -6.39 -21.36
CA TYR A 109 -8.17 -7.56 -21.44
C TYR A 109 -7.69 -7.83 -22.88
N ILE A 110 -8.58 -7.73 -23.86
CA ILE A 110 -8.23 -7.92 -25.29
C ILE A 110 -7.27 -6.82 -25.77
N LEU A 111 -7.48 -5.58 -25.33
CA LEU A 111 -6.58 -4.46 -25.67
C LEU A 111 -5.19 -4.62 -25.03
N ASP A 112 -5.12 -5.02 -23.75
CA ASP A 112 -3.85 -5.21 -23.04
C ASP A 112 -3.06 -6.42 -23.57
N SER A 113 -3.74 -7.50 -23.93
CA SER A 113 -3.11 -8.70 -24.51
C SER A 113 -2.56 -8.45 -25.92
N ARG A 114 -3.18 -7.58 -26.73
CA ARG A 114 -2.64 -7.15 -28.04
C ARG A 114 -1.36 -6.32 -27.91
N ASN A 115 -1.25 -5.49 -26.88
CA ASN A 115 -0.08 -4.63 -26.66
C ASN A 115 1.15 -5.38 -26.11
N LYS A 116 0.99 -6.62 -25.61
CA LYS A 116 2.09 -7.44 -25.10
C LYS A 116 2.72 -8.38 -26.13
N VAL A 117 2.17 -8.45 -27.34
CA VAL A 117 2.61 -9.36 -28.43
C VAL A 117 3.19 -8.58 -29.63
N GLY A 118 3.35 -7.26 -29.51
CA GLY A 118 3.98 -6.40 -30.51
C GLY A 118 5.24 -5.70 -30.01
#